data_AF-A0A939C656-F1
#
_entry.id   AF-A0A939C656-F1
#
_cell.length_a   1.000
_cell.length_b   1.000
_cell.length_c   1.000
_cell.angle_alpha   90.00
_cell.angle_beta   90.00
_cell.angle_gamma   90.00
#
_symmetry.space_group_name_H-M   'P 1'
#
loop_
_entity.id
_entity.type
_entity.pdbx_description
1 polymer ?
#
loop_
_entity_poly.entity_id
_entity_poly.type
_entity_poly.pdbx_seq_one_letter_code
_entity_poly.pdbx_strand_id
1 'polypeptide(L)'
;MTDPAPGAQRGSGDAAVEAALRRSAGTAALNLEDVPTLPIEGDTANLRLGAELNPACHVLLPLVGVWRGEGEWNYPTLDVPRRYGQQITISHDGREFLRHEAITWLLPVPAPVADGDDETAAGDVAAAESAEKPEPADRPEPAAREVGWWRPQPDGTIELVIAHSEGVVELFYGTSRTLTSWTFGSDAVIRTASAPEVTGASRLYGIVDGKLAYVEERATAEHELQPHTSALLERIIG
;
A
#
# COMPACT_ATOMS: atom_id res chain seq x y z
N MET A 1 51.08 -38.37 5.51
CA MET A 1 49.94 -38.93 6.28
C MET A 1 48.99 -37.77 6.50
N THR A 2 48.05 -37.60 5.57
CA THR A 2 47.07 -36.50 5.55
C THR A 2 45.91 -36.86 6.45
N ASP A 3 45.59 -35.96 7.38
CA ASP A 3 44.45 -36.08 8.31
C ASP A 3 43.13 -36.05 7.50
N PRO A 4 42.15 -36.94 7.77
CA PRO A 4 40.90 -36.94 7.03
C PRO A 4 40.06 -35.71 7.44
N ALA A 5 39.37 -35.12 6.47
CA ALA A 5 38.46 -34.00 6.71
C ALA A 5 37.35 -34.42 7.70
N PRO A 6 36.98 -33.57 8.68
CA PRO A 6 35.96 -33.93 9.66
C PRO A 6 34.60 -34.10 8.98
N GLY A 7 34.03 -35.30 9.09
CA GLY A 7 32.70 -35.61 8.59
C GLY A 7 31.62 -34.77 9.29
N ALA A 8 30.60 -34.38 8.54
CA ALA A 8 29.47 -33.60 9.06
C ALA A 8 28.79 -34.33 10.23
N GLN A 9 28.97 -33.81 11.44
CA GLN A 9 28.38 -34.38 12.64
C GLN A 9 26.90 -33.99 12.71
N ARG A 10 26.00 -34.97 12.56
CA ARG A 10 24.56 -34.78 12.78
C ARG A 10 24.35 -34.42 14.26
N GLY A 11 24.05 -33.15 14.54
CA GLY A 11 23.64 -32.70 15.88
C GLY A 11 22.27 -33.24 16.26
N SER A 12 22.01 -33.40 17.55
CA SER A 12 20.66 -33.69 18.06
C SER A 12 19.72 -32.49 17.83
N GLY A 13 18.41 -32.74 17.82
CA GLY A 13 17.40 -31.67 17.75
C GLY A 13 17.61 -30.61 18.84
N ASP A 14 17.92 -31.04 20.07
CA ASP A 14 18.14 -30.14 21.21
C ASP A 14 19.35 -29.22 21.01
N ALA A 15 20.45 -29.74 20.45
CA ALA A 15 21.62 -28.92 20.14
C ALA A 15 21.32 -27.88 19.04
N ALA A 16 20.44 -28.22 18.08
CA ALA A 16 20.00 -27.29 17.05
C ALA A 16 19.11 -26.18 17.62
N VAL A 17 18.22 -26.50 18.57
CA VAL A 17 17.36 -25.54 19.27
C VAL A 17 18.20 -24.59 20.13
N GLU A 18 19.12 -25.10 20.95
CA GLU A 18 20.02 -24.28 21.78
C GLU A 18 20.92 -23.35 20.96
N ALA A 19 21.37 -23.81 19.79
CA ALA A 19 22.12 -22.96 18.87
C ALA A 19 21.21 -21.89 18.23
N ALA A 20 19.94 -22.19 17.95
CA ALA A 20 18.98 -21.21 17.44
C ALA A 20 18.64 -20.13 18.49
N LEU A 21 18.43 -20.52 19.76
CA LEU A 21 18.18 -19.60 20.87
C LEU A 21 19.35 -18.64 21.10
N ARG A 22 20.60 -19.14 21.08
CA ARG A 22 21.78 -18.27 21.19
C ARG A 22 21.89 -17.27 20.04
N ARG A 23 21.51 -17.67 18.82
CA ARG A 23 21.49 -16.75 17.66
C ARG A 23 20.39 -15.70 17.79
N SER A 24 19.20 -16.08 18.26
CA SER A 24 18.08 -15.14 18.39
C SER A 24 18.21 -14.19 19.58
N ALA A 25 18.98 -14.54 20.62
CA ALA A 25 19.12 -13.72 21.82
C ALA A 25 19.57 -12.28 21.54
N GLY A 26 20.46 -12.07 20.55
CA GLY A 26 20.93 -10.73 20.17
C GLY A 26 19.92 -9.88 19.38
N THR A 27 18.89 -10.51 18.82
CA THR A 27 17.89 -9.83 17.98
C THR A 27 16.47 -9.90 18.56
N ALA A 28 16.28 -10.57 19.71
CA ALA A 28 14.96 -10.86 20.26
C ALA A 28 14.19 -9.62 20.74
N ALA A 29 14.90 -8.55 21.10
CA ALA A 29 14.31 -7.28 21.54
C ALA A 29 14.22 -6.24 20.42
N LEU A 30 14.67 -6.55 19.21
CA LEU A 30 14.70 -5.63 18.08
C LEU A 30 13.43 -5.79 17.23
N ASN A 31 13.01 -4.70 16.61
CA ASN A 31 11.88 -4.62 15.71
C ASN A 31 12.27 -3.87 14.42
N LEU A 32 11.32 -3.66 13.50
CA LEU A 32 11.59 -3.02 12.20
C LEU A 32 12.18 -1.60 12.34
N GLU A 33 11.76 -0.87 13.36
CA GLU A 33 12.26 0.46 13.71
C GLU A 33 13.74 0.48 14.18
N ASP A 34 14.26 -0.66 14.63
CA ASP A 34 15.64 -0.79 15.12
C ASP A 34 16.63 -1.18 14.02
N VAL A 35 16.16 -1.36 12.78
CA VAL A 35 17.00 -1.74 11.64
C VAL A 35 18.02 -0.62 11.38
N PRO A 36 19.34 -0.94 11.35
CA PRO A 36 20.36 0.05 11.01
C PRO A 36 20.13 0.64 9.62
N THR A 37 20.47 1.91 9.46
CA THR A 37 20.39 2.58 8.15
C THR A 37 21.25 1.87 7.11
N LEU A 38 20.76 1.86 5.87
CA LEU A 38 21.51 1.32 4.74
C LEU A 38 22.78 2.14 4.46
N PRO A 39 23.83 1.54 3.86
CA PRO A 39 25.02 2.26 3.41
C PRO A 39 24.79 3.09 2.13
N ILE A 40 23.55 3.16 1.64
CA ILE A 40 23.10 3.95 0.50
C ILE A 40 22.10 5.00 0.96
N GLU A 41 21.87 6.00 0.12
CA GLU A 41 20.79 6.96 0.35
C GLU A 41 19.44 6.25 0.42
N GLY A 42 18.64 6.60 1.43
CA GLY A 42 17.32 6.01 1.62
C GLY A 42 16.28 6.60 0.67
N ASP A 43 15.20 5.85 0.46
CA ASP A 43 14.04 6.34 -0.27
C ASP A 43 13.51 7.63 0.34
N THR A 44 13.14 8.59 -0.51
CA THR A 44 12.52 9.85 -0.13
C THR A 44 11.12 9.96 -0.69
N ALA A 45 10.18 10.41 0.15
CA ALA A 45 8.83 10.83 -0.25
C ALA A 45 8.69 12.37 -0.22
N ASN A 46 9.81 13.11 -0.16
CA ASN A 46 9.83 14.57 -0.13
C ASN A 46 10.87 15.08 -1.12
N LEU A 47 10.43 15.75 -2.18
CA LEU A 47 11.28 16.22 -3.28
C LEU A 47 12.32 17.28 -2.88
N ARG A 48 12.30 17.76 -1.63
CA ARG A 48 13.30 18.69 -1.07
C ARG A 48 14.42 17.98 -0.31
N LEU A 49 14.31 16.66 -0.13
CA LEU A 49 15.21 15.84 0.69
C LEU A 49 15.62 14.58 -0.09
N GLY A 50 16.78 14.04 0.23
CA GLY A 50 17.26 12.79 -0.38
C GLY A 50 17.76 12.99 -1.82
N ALA A 51 17.77 11.89 -2.58
CA ALA A 51 18.22 11.87 -3.96
C ALA A 51 17.35 12.77 -4.84
N GLU A 52 17.96 13.37 -5.88
CA GLU A 52 17.21 14.15 -6.87
C GLU A 52 16.28 13.23 -7.67
N LEU A 53 15.05 13.69 -7.94
CA LEU A 53 14.09 12.93 -8.75
C LEU A 53 14.62 12.77 -10.17
N ASN A 54 14.60 11.53 -10.68
CA ASN A 54 15.00 11.26 -12.06
C ASN A 54 14.09 12.03 -13.05
N PRO A 55 14.64 12.68 -14.10
CA PRO A 55 13.83 13.37 -15.11
C PRO A 55 12.76 12.50 -15.79
N ALA A 56 13.00 11.19 -15.94
CA ALA A 56 11.99 10.26 -16.46
C ALA A 56 10.73 10.21 -15.59
N CYS A 57 10.85 10.49 -14.29
CA CYS A 57 9.77 10.47 -13.31
C CYS A 57 9.06 11.83 -13.13
N HIS A 58 9.43 12.88 -13.86
CA HIS A 58 8.79 14.19 -13.75
C HIS A 58 7.28 14.16 -14.03
N VAL A 59 6.81 13.25 -14.89
CA VAL A 59 5.38 13.06 -15.18
C VAL A 59 4.59 12.56 -13.96
N LEU A 60 5.27 12.00 -12.96
CA LEU A 60 4.69 11.50 -11.71
C LEU A 60 5.06 12.37 -10.50
N LEU A 61 5.77 13.49 -10.71
CA LEU A 61 6.28 14.36 -9.66
C LEU A 61 5.20 14.72 -8.61
N PRO A 62 3.96 15.08 -8.96
CA PRO A 62 2.96 15.45 -7.96
C PRO A 62 2.54 14.30 -7.03
N LEU A 63 2.76 13.04 -7.41
CA LEU A 63 2.40 11.87 -6.59
C LEU A 63 3.39 11.62 -5.45
N VAL A 64 4.66 12.02 -5.57
CA VAL A 64 5.68 11.78 -4.55
C VAL A 64 5.22 12.39 -3.22
N GLY A 65 5.12 11.56 -2.19
CA GLY A 65 4.51 11.94 -0.91
C GLY A 65 4.00 10.76 -0.09
N VAL A 66 3.66 11.05 1.15
CA VAL A 66 2.81 10.18 1.98
C VAL A 66 1.42 10.79 2.01
N TRP A 67 0.42 10.01 1.64
CA TRP A 67 -0.97 10.39 1.53
C TRP A 67 -1.78 9.56 2.52
N ARG A 68 -2.68 10.19 3.27
CA ARG A 68 -3.54 9.49 4.23
C ARG A 68 -4.94 10.08 4.24
N GLY A 69 -5.94 9.21 4.29
CA GLY A 69 -7.33 9.63 4.34
C GLY A 69 -8.23 8.41 4.34
N GLU A 70 -9.41 8.57 3.75
CA GLU A 70 -10.45 7.57 3.78
C GLU A 70 -11.01 7.31 2.38
N GLY A 71 -11.62 6.14 2.23
CA GLY A 71 -12.28 5.73 1.02
C GLY A 71 -13.50 4.87 1.28
N GLU A 72 -14.19 4.58 0.20
CA GLU A 72 -15.36 3.72 0.14
C GLU A 72 -15.06 2.49 -0.73
N TRP A 73 -15.41 1.33 -0.19
CA TRP A 73 -15.35 0.05 -0.85
C TRP A 73 -16.76 -0.42 -1.21
N ASN A 74 -16.96 -0.61 -2.51
CA ASN A 74 -18.17 -1.08 -3.15
C ASN A 74 -17.92 -2.46 -3.77
N TYR A 75 -18.89 -3.35 -3.62
CA TYR A 75 -18.88 -4.64 -4.29
C TYR A 75 -20.32 -5.14 -4.46
N PRO A 76 -20.69 -5.81 -5.56
CA PRO A 76 -22.08 -6.22 -5.80
C PRO A 76 -22.71 -7.08 -4.70
N THR A 77 -21.90 -7.83 -3.96
CA THR A 77 -22.40 -8.67 -2.86
C THR A 77 -22.48 -7.93 -1.52
N LEU A 78 -22.16 -6.64 -1.46
CA LEU A 78 -22.30 -5.82 -0.26
C LEU A 78 -23.64 -5.07 -0.30
N ASP A 79 -24.45 -5.22 0.74
CA ASP A 79 -25.72 -4.48 0.88
C ASP A 79 -25.50 -2.97 1.07
N VAL A 80 -24.37 -2.59 1.68
CA VAL A 80 -23.97 -1.19 1.90
C VAL A 80 -22.46 -1.02 1.68
N PRO A 81 -22.03 0.14 1.12
CA PRO A 81 -20.62 0.48 1.01
C PRO A 81 -19.91 0.39 2.37
N ARG A 82 -18.64 -0.05 2.36
CA ARG A 82 -17.80 -0.07 3.56
C ARG A 82 -16.80 1.08 3.50
N ARG A 83 -16.62 1.79 4.61
CA ARG A 83 -15.56 2.81 4.72
C ARG A 83 -14.26 2.18 5.20
N TYR A 84 -13.16 2.70 4.69
CA TYR A 84 -11.83 2.30 5.11
C TYR A 84 -10.91 3.51 5.24
N GLY A 85 -9.91 3.40 6.10
CA GLY A 85 -8.80 4.33 6.11
C GLY A 85 -7.64 3.76 5.31
N GLN A 86 -6.85 4.64 4.70
CA GLN A 86 -5.74 4.22 3.87
C GLN A 86 -4.56 5.19 3.99
N GLN A 87 -3.36 4.62 3.92
CA GLN A 87 -2.14 5.36 3.63
C GLN A 87 -1.51 4.87 2.34
N ILE A 88 -1.14 5.79 1.46
CA ILE A 88 -0.32 5.52 0.26
C ILE A 88 1.00 6.28 0.42
N THR A 89 2.12 5.56 0.33
CA THR A 89 3.46 6.13 0.27
C THR A 89 4.02 5.97 -1.14
N ILE A 90 4.29 7.09 -1.79
CA ILE A 90 4.99 7.15 -3.08
C ILE A 90 6.37 7.79 -2.86
N SER A 91 7.43 7.03 -3.10
CA SER A 91 8.81 7.44 -2.81
C SER A 91 9.77 7.07 -3.94
N HIS A 92 11.00 7.58 -3.92
CA HIS A 92 12.04 7.24 -4.89
C HIS A 92 13.43 7.29 -4.27
N ASP A 93 14.39 6.69 -4.98
CA ASP A 93 15.83 6.75 -4.65
C ASP A 93 16.66 7.45 -5.74
N GLY A 94 15.99 8.15 -6.67
CA GLY A 94 16.61 8.90 -7.77
C GLY A 94 16.81 8.11 -9.07
N ARG A 95 16.42 6.82 -9.09
CA ARG A 95 16.36 6.03 -10.31
C ARG A 95 15.02 6.23 -11.05
N GLU A 96 14.91 5.62 -12.23
CA GLU A 96 13.78 5.75 -13.18
C GLU A 96 12.51 4.99 -12.76
N PHE A 97 12.17 5.04 -11.47
CA PHE A 97 10.93 4.48 -10.94
C PHE A 97 10.50 5.21 -9.66
N LEU A 98 9.22 5.08 -9.31
CA LEU A 98 8.73 5.38 -7.96
C LEU A 98 8.31 4.09 -7.27
N ARG A 99 8.63 3.96 -5.98
CA ARG A 99 8.10 2.93 -5.10
C ARG A 99 6.67 3.27 -4.68
N HIS A 100 5.79 2.28 -4.74
CA HIS A 100 4.41 2.34 -4.26
C HIS A 100 4.24 1.43 -3.04
N GLU A 101 3.59 1.93 -2.01
CA GLU A 101 3.07 1.12 -0.90
C GLU A 101 1.73 1.69 -0.45
N ALA A 102 0.70 0.84 -0.42
CA ALA A 102 -0.59 1.20 0.14
C ALA A 102 -0.99 0.22 1.23
N ILE A 103 -1.45 0.77 2.36
CA ILE A 103 -1.94 0.02 3.51
C ILE A 103 -3.34 0.53 3.84
N THR A 104 -4.29 -0.39 3.89
CA THR A 104 -5.68 -0.11 4.24
C THR A 104 -6.03 -0.70 5.61
N TRP A 105 -6.97 -0.08 6.32
CA TRP A 105 -7.59 -0.61 7.53
C TRP A 105 -9.10 -0.33 7.52
N LEU A 106 -9.89 -1.24 8.11
CA LEU A 106 -11.34 -1.09 8.15
C LEU A 106 -11.74 -0.03 9.16
N LEU A 107 -12.67 0.84 8.76
CA LEU A 107 -13.30 1.78 9.69
C LEU A 107 -14.56 1.13 10.29
N PRO A 108 -14.90 1.46 11.55
CA PRO A 108 -16.11 0.96 12.17
C PRO A 108 -17.35 1.31 11.33
N VAL A 109 -18.25 0.35 11.17
CA VAL A 109 -19.60 0.63 10.65
C VAL A 109 -20.34 1.38 11.75
N PRO A 110 -20.94 2.56 11.48
CA PRO A 110 -21.78 3.24 12.46
C PRO A 110 -22.88 2.27 12.93
N ALA A 111 -23.16 2.23 14.23
CA ALA A 111 -24.33 1.52 14.71
C ALA A 111 -25.56 2.07 13.98
N PRO A 112 -26.53 1.22 13.58
CA PRO A 112 -27.78 1.72 13.01
C PRO A 112 -28.36 2.75 13.97
N VAL A 113 -28.68 3.93 13.43
CA VAL A 113 -29.35 4.98 14.21
C VAL A 113 -30.63 4.34 14.72
N ALA A 114 -30.77 4.21 16.04
CA ALA A 114 -32.03 3.75 16.61
C ALA A 114 -33.12 4.69 16.11
N ASP A 115 -34.22 4.15 15.57
CA ASP A 115 -35.35 4.93 15.08
C ASP A 115 -35.76 5.96 16.14
N GLY A 116 -35.33 7.20 15.94
CA GLY A 116 -35.36 8.27 16.93
C GLY A 116 -35.26 9.59 16.20
N ASP A 117 -36.37 10.31 16.19
CA ASP A 117 -36.60 11.54 15.42
C ASP A 117 -35.81 12.74 15.97
N ASP A 118 -34.47 12.72 15.88
CA ASP A 118 -33.65 13.88 16.26
C ASP A 118 -32.63 14.24 15.16
N GLU A 119 -33.06 15.12 14.24
CA GLU A 119 -32.22 15.77 13.23
C GLU A 119 -31.27 16.79 13.85
N THR A 120 -30.31 16.40 14.70
CA THR A 120 -29.19 17.31 15.06
C THR A 120 -27.90 16.57 15.42
N ALA A 121 -27.19 16.00 14.44
CA ALA A 121 -25.78 15.63 14.65
C ALA A 121 -24.97 15.59 13.33
N ALA A 122 -24.89 16.71 12.62
CA ALA A 122 -23.75 16.95 11.73
C ALA A 122 -22.57 17.41 12.61
N GLY A 123 -21.82 16.43 13.15
CA GLY A 123 -20.59 16.70 13.89
C GLY A 123 -19.45 16.98 12.93
N ASP A 124 -18.86 18.17 13.05
CA ASP A 124 -17.63 18.59 12.35
C ASP A 124 -16.51 17.55 12.54
N VAL A 125 -16.06 16.93 11.45
CA VAL A 125 -14.84 16.13 11.40
C VAL A 125 -13.64 17.04 11.12
N ALA A 126 -13.31 17.89 12.09
CA ALA A 126 -12.11 18.71 12.06
C ALA A 126 -11.11 18.26 13.14
N ALA A 127 -9.86 18.13 12.72
CA ALA A 127 -8.63 17.96 13.51
C ALA A 127 -8.38 16.58 14.16
N ALA A 128 -7.72 15.69 13.40
CA ALA A 128 -6.90 14.63 13.97
C ALA A 128 -5.46 15.13 14.19
N GLU A 129 -5.29 16.17 15.01
CA GLU A 129 -3.97 16.53 15.55
C GLU A 129 -3.89 16.05 17.01
N SER A 130 -2.98 15.10 17.25
CA SER A 130 -2.73 14.37 18.50
C SER A 130 -3.85 13.43 19.00
N ALA A 131 -4.24 12.45 18.18
CA ALA A 131 -4.93 11.28 18.72
C ALA A 131 -3.93 10.40 19.50
N GLU A 132 -4.20 10.16 20.79
CA GLU A 132 -3.49 9.16 21.60
C GLU A 132 -3.54 7.80 20.89
N LYS A 133 -2.44 7.04 20.92
CA LYS A 133 -2.36 5.76 20.20
C LYS A 133 -3.45 4.83 20.76
N PRO A 134 -4.38 4.32 19.94
CA PRO A 134 -5.45 3.48 20.44
C PRO A 134 -4.90 2.25 21.16
N GLU A 135 -5.57 1.91 22.27
CA GLU A 135 -5.36 0.67 23.00
C GLU A 135 -5.49 -0.51 22.03
N PRO A 136 -4.74 -1.62 22.20
CA PRO A 136 -4.73 -2.73 21.24
C PRO A 136 -6.12 -3.27 20.86
N ALA A 137 -7.08 -3.25 21.80
CA ALA A 137 -8.44 -3.71 21.57
C ALA A 137 -9.29 -2.78 20.68
N ASP A 138 -8.93 -1.48 20.62
CA ASP A 138 -9.65 -0.45 19.87
C ASP A 138 -8.97 -0.10 18.54
N ARG A 139 -7.90 -0.84 18.18
CA ARG A 139 -7.19 -0.63 16.91
C ARG A 139 -8.05 -1.10 15.74
N PRO A 140 -8.10 -0.32 14.64
CA PRO A 140 -8.80 -0.77 13.44
C PRO A 140 -8.13 -2.03 12.88
N GLU A 141 -8.95 -2.91 12.31
CA GLU A 141 -8.50 -4.14 11.69
C GLU A 141 -7.69 -3.83 10.42
N PRO A 142 -6.45 -4.34 10.29
CA PRO A 142 -5.71 -4.25 9.02
C PRO A 142 -6.47 -4.93 7.89
N ALA A 143 -6.48 -4.30 6.72
CA ALA A 143 -7.14 -4.80 5.51
C ALA A 143 -6.12 -4.97 4.38
N ALA A 144 -6.55 -4.73 3.14
CA ALA A 144 -5.73 -4.88 1.94
C ALA A 144 -4.38 -4.14 2.04
N ARG A 145 -3.33 -4.76 1.50
CA ARG A 145 -2.02 -4.14 1.28
C ARG A 145 -1.56 -4.40 -0.14
N GLU A 146 -0.93 -3.41 -0.72
CA GLU A 146 -0.27 -3.55 -2.01
C GLU A 146 1.05 -2.80 -2.04
N VAL A 147 2.01 -3.35 -2.78
CA VAL A 147 3.34 -2.77 -2.98
C VAL A 147 3.76 -2.91 -4.44
N GLY A 148 4.59 -2.01 -4.92
CA GLY A 148 5.03 -2.09 -6.30
C GLY A 148 5.79 -0.87 -6.81
N TRP A 149 5.73 -0.67 -8.12
CA TRP A 149 6.57 0.29 -8.83
C TRP A 149 5.80 1.02 -9.93
N TRP A 150 6.00 2.33 -10.00
CA TRP A 150 5.63 3.18 -11.12
C TRP A 150 6.83 3.36 -12.03
N ARG A 151 6.70 3.06 -13.32
CA ARG A 151 7.82 3.07 -14.28
C ARG A 151 7.44 3.82 -15.56
N PRO A 152 7.73 5.13 -15.63
CA PRO A 152 7.56 5.90 -16.85
C PRO A 152 8.48 5.38 -17.96
N GLN A 153 7.95 5.34 -19.19
CA GLN A 153 8.67 4.90 -20.38
C GLN A 153 8.95 6.07 -21.33
N PRO A 154 9.98 5.97 -22.21
CA PRO A 154 10.33 7.05 -23.14
C PRO A 154 9.23 7.46 -24.12
N ASP A 155 8.25 6.59 -24.38
CA ASP A 155 7.12 6.84 -25.26
C ASP A 155 5.94 7.57 -24.56
N GLY A 156 6.07 7.86 -23.26
CA GLY A 156 5.04 8.50 -22.44
C GLY A 156 4.07 7.53 -21.77
N THR A 157 4.20 6.23 -22.01
CA THR A 157 3.49 5.19 -21.26
C THR A 157 4.03 5.11 -19.84
N ILE A 158 3.17 4.76 -18.88
CA ILE A 158 3.56 4.48 -17.50
C ILE A 158 3.16 3.05 -17.18
N GLU A 159 4.13 2.24 -16.77
CA GLU A 159 3.87 0.90 -16.23
C GLU A 159 3.61 1.04 -14.72
N LEU A 160 2.59 0.38 -14.22
CA LEU A 160 2.35 0.25 -12.78
C LEU A 160 2.31 -1.25 -12.44
N VAL A 161 3.31 -1.71 -11.70
CA VAL A 161 3.50 -3.13 -11.35
C VAL A 161 3.19 -3.30 -9.89
N ILE A 162 2.14 -4.05 -9.54
CA ILE A 162 1.64 -4.16 -8.17
C ILE A 162 1.54 -5.63 -7.74
N ALA A 163 1.93 -5.90 -6.50
CA ALA A 163 1.66 -7.15 -5.79
C ALA A 163 0.80 -6.88 -4.56
N HIS A 164 -0.28 -7.64 -4.43
CA HIS A 164 -1.25 -7.55 -3.34
C HIS A 164 -0.99 -8.64 -2.30
N SER A 165 -1.18 -8.32 -1.02
CA SER A 165 -1.04 -9.28 0.08
C SER A 165 -2.01 -10.46 0.01
N GLU A 166 -3.07 -10.35 -0.80
CA GLU A 166 -4.10 -11.36 -1.02
C GLU A 166 -3.70 -12.42 -2.06
N GLY A 167 -2.49 -12.32 -2.62
CA GLY A 167 -1.96 -13.29 -3.58
C GLY A 167 -2.33 -12.98 -5.04
N VAL A 168 -2.46 -11.69 -5.37
CA VAL A 168 -2.67 -11.17 -6.73
C VAL A 168 -1.46 -10.34 -7.16
N VAL A 169 -1.06 -10.43 -8.42
CA VAL A 169 -0.09 -9.54 -9.07
C VAL A 169 -0.76 -8.94 -10.30
N GLU A 170 -0.70 -7.61 -10.42
CA GLU A 170 -1.30 -6.87 -11.52
C GLU A 170 -0.23 -6.04 -12.25
N LEU A 171 -0.20 -6.13 -13.58
CA LEU A 171 0.56 -5.24 -14.46
C LEU A 171 -0.42 -4.30 -15.15
N PHE A 172 -0.24 -3.01 -14.93
CA PHE A 172 -1.02 -1.96 -15.55
C PHE A 172 -0.18 -1.17 -16.55
N TYR A 173 -0.83 -0.73 -17.63
CA TYR A 173 -0.32 0.31 -18.50
C TYR A 173 -1.24 1.54 -18.44
N GLY A 174 -0.62 2.71 -18.42
CA GLY A 174 -1.34 3.96 -18.26
C GLY A 174 -0.66 5.15 -18.91
N THR A 175 -1.32 6.30 -18.81
CA THR A 175 -0.85 7.58 -19.37
C THR A 175 -1.30 8.75 -18.49
N SER A 176 -0.56 9.86 -18.57
CA SER A 176 -1.02 11.14 -18.02
C SER A 176 -2.23 11.64 -18.83
N ARG A 177 -3.29 12.04 -18.13
CA ARG A 177 -4.46 12.73 -18.71
C ARG A 177 -4.29 14.25 -18.64
N THR A 178 -3.70 14.72 -17.54
CA THR A 178 -3.32 16.12 -17.29
C THR A 178 -1.95 16.12 -16.61
N LEU A 179 -1.47 17.28 -16.14
CA LEU A 179 -0.25 17.38 -15.33
C LEU A 179 -0.39 16.70 -13.96
N THR A 180 -1.62 16.47 -13.48
CA THR A 180 -1.89 15.97 -12.13
C THR A 180 -2.91 14.83 -12.10
N SER A 181 -3.14 14.14 -13.22
CA SER A 181 -4.06 13.00 -13.28
C SER A 181 -3.61 11.93 -14.27
N TRP A 182 -3.81 10.66 -13.91
CA TRP A 182 -3.30 9.50 -14.64
C TRP A 182 -4.35 8.39 -14.68
N THR A 183 -4.44 7.66 -15.80
CA THR A 183 -5.35 6.53 -15.95
C THR A 183 -4.57 5.27 -16.34
N PHE A 184 -5.02 4.13 -15.84
CA PHE A 184 -4.38 2.84 -15.98
C PHE A 184 -5.42 1.75 -16.25
N GLY A 185 -5.08 0.79 -17.11
CA GLY A 185 -5.81 -0.45 -17.28
C GLY A 185 -4.87 -1.65 -17.08
N SER A 186 -5.37 -2.70 -16.42
CA SER A 186 -4.61 -3.94 -16.24
C SER A 186 -4.45 -4.65 -17.59
N ASP A 187 -3.22 -5.02 -17.92
CA ASP A 187 -2.90 -5.86 -19.09
C ASP A 187 -2.72 -7.33 -18.68
N ALA A 188 -2.22 -7.56 -17.46
CA ALA A 188 -2.12 -8.89 -16.89
C ALA A 188 -2.53 -8.92 -15.41
N VAL A 189 -3.29 -9.93 -15.04
CA VAL A 189 -3.62 -10.29 -13.65
C VAL A 189 -3.21 -11.74 -13.43
N ILE A 190 -2.34 -11.98 -12.46
CA ILE A 190 -1.88 -13.31 -12.07
C ILE A 190 -2.27 -13.55 -10.61
N ARG A 191 -2.82 -14.73 -10.33
CA ARG A 191 -3.37 -15.08 -9.02
C ARG A 191 -2.82 -16.39 -8.50
N THR A 192 -2.59 -16.46 -7.19
CA THR A 192 -2.39 -17.73 -6.49
C THR A 192 -3.73 -18.48 -6.39
N ALA A 193 -3.68 -19.79 -6.11
CA ALA A 193 -4.87 -20.63 -6.05
C ALA A 193 -5.88 -20.22 -4.96
N SER A 194 -5.41 -19.56 -3.89
CA SER A 194 -6.25 -19.10 -2.78
C SER A 194 -6.69 -17.64 -2.90
N ALA A 195 -6.22 -16.92 -3.92
CA ALA A 195 -6.51 -15.50 -4.05
C ALA A 195 -7.96 -15.24 -4.50
N PRO A 196 -8.55 -14.09 -4.12
CA PRO A 196 -9.84 -13.65 -4.64
C PRO A 196 -9.88 -13.66 -6.17
N GLU A 197 -11.07 -13.86 -6.73
CA GLU A 197 -11.23 -13.82 -8.18
C GLU A 197 -11.19 -12.40 -8.72
N VAL A 198 -10.14 -12.11 -9.49
CA VAL A 198 -9.95 -10.85 -10.22
C VAL A 198 -9.47 -11.19 -11.62
N THR A 199 -10.06 -10.54 -12.62
CA THR A 199 -9.73 -10.73 -14.05
C THR A 199 -9.19 -9.46 -14.70
N GLY A 200 -9.46 -8.30 -14.12
CA GLY A 200 -8.91 -7.03 -14.56
C GLY A 200 -9.30 -5.87 -13.65
N ALA A 201 -8.63 -4.74 -13.82
CA ALA A 201 -8.89 -3.51 -13.09
C ALA A 201 -8.58 -2.26 -13.94
N SER A 202 -9.24 -1.17 -13.61
CA SER A 202 -9.00 0.18 -14.16
C SER A 202 -8.79 1.14 -12.99
N ARG A 203 -7.76 1.99 -13.06
CA ARG A 203 -7.45 2.99 -12.02
C ARG A 203 -7.37 4.38 -12.62
N LEU A 204 -8.00 5.34 -11.96
CA LEU A 204 -7.88 6.76 -12.24
C LEU A 204 -7.36 7.47 -10.99
N TYR A 205 -6.22 8.13 -11.09
CA TYR A 205 -5.63 8.95 -10.02
C TYR A 205 -5.68 10.43 -10.42
N GLY A 206 -5.86 11.32 -9.45
CA GLY A 206 -5.80 12.76 -9.65
C GLY A 206 -5.48 13.55 -8.39
N ILE A 207 -4.74 14.64 -8.51
CA ILE A 207 -4.59 15.63 -7.44
C ILE A 207 -5.67 16.70 -7.58
N VAL A 208 -6.55 16.81 -6.59
CA VAL A 208 -7.66 17.77 -6.52
C VAL A 208 -7.56 18.53 -5.21
N ASP A 209 -7.49 19.86 -5.26
CA ASP A 209 -7.35 20.73 -4.08
C ASP A 209 -6.21 20.30 -3.12
N GLY A 210 -5.11 19.83 -3.71
CA GLY A 210 -3.93 19.36 -2.97
C GLY A 210 -4.07 17.97 -2.34
N LYS A 211 -5.20 17.28 -2.53
CA LYS A 211 -5.48 15.91 -2.07
C LYS A 211 -5.33 14.91 -3.21
N LEU A 212 -4.85 13.71 -2.92
CA LEU A 212 -4.82 12.60 -3.87
C LEU A 212 -6.18 11.90 -3.86
N ALA A 213 -6.89 11.96 -4.98
CA ALA A 213 -8.11 11.21 -5.21
C ALA A 213 -7.84 10.03 -6.15
N TYR A 214 -8.54 8.93 -5.95
CA TYR A 214 -8.59 7.87 -6.95
C TYR A 214 -9.93 7.16 -7.02
N VAL A 215 -10.17 6.53 -8.16
CA VAL A 215 -11.22 5.53 -8.38
C VAL A 215 -10.58 4.29 -8.98
N GLU A 216 -10.92 3.13 -8.44
CA GLU A 216 -10.61 1.82 -8.99
C GLU A 216 -11.90 1.09 -9.36
N GLU A 217 -11.94 0.57 -10.57
CA GLU A 217 -12.92 -0.39 -11.05
C GLU A 217 -12.29 -1.77 -11.14
N ARG A 218 -13.07 -2.82 -10.91
CA ARG A 218 -12.58 -4.20 -10.91
C ARG A 218 -13.54 -5.13 -11.64
N ALA A 219 -12.97 -6.07 -12.39
CA ALA A 219 -13.67 -7.13 -13.10
C ALA A 219 -13.36 -8.49 -12.48
N THR A 220 -14.33 -9.40 -12.58
CA THR A 220 -14.21 -10.81 -12.16
C THR A 220 -14.58 -11.73 -13.32
N ALA A 221 -14.67 -13.04 -13.10
CA ALA A 221 -15.23 -13.93 -14.13
C ALA A 221 -16.74 -13.73 -14.34
N GLU A 222 -17.44 -13.16 -13.36
CA GLU A 222 -18.90 -12.99 -13.38
C GLU A 222 -19.33 -11.59 -13.78
N HIS A 223 -18.50 -10.57 -13.49
CA HIS A 223 -18.85 -9.17 -13.70
C HIS A 223 -17.77 -8.46 -14.51
N GLU A 224 -18.19 -7.62 -15.46
CA GLU A 224 -17.31 -6.67 -16.15
C GLU A 224 -16.77 -5.60 -15.18
N LEU A 225 -15.92 -4.69 -15.69
CA LEU A 225 -15.41 -3.57 -14.91
C LEU A 225 -16.57 -2.77 -14.30
N GLN A 226 -16.52 -2.61 -12.98
CA GLN A 226 -17.50 -1.84 -12.21
C GLN A 226 -16.81 -1.17 -11.02
N PRO A 227 -17.41 -0.11 -10.45
CA PRO A 227 -16.85 0.59 -9.30
C PRO A 227 -16.51 -0.37 -8.16
N HIS A 228 -15.27 -0.29 -7.68
CA HIS A 228 -14.78 -1.14 -6.61
C HIS A 228 -14.31 -0.32 -5.42
N THR A 229 -13.35 0.57 -5.59
CA THR A 229 -12.90 1.44 -4.49
C THR A 229 -12.71 2.88 -4.95
N SER A 230 -12.86 3.82 -4.03
CA SER A 230 -12.49 5.21 -4.26
C SER A 230 -12.02 5.83 -2.97
N ALA A 231 -11.08 6.78 -3.02
CA ALA A 231 -10.58 7.45 -1.82
C ALA A 231 -10.19 8.90 -2.09
N LEU A 232 -10.16 9.69 -1.01
CA LEU A 232 -9.63 11.04 -0.98
C LEU A 232 -8.62 11.17 0.17
N LEU A 233 -7.37 11.42 -0.17
CA LEU A 233 -6.24 11.31 0.74
C LEU A 233 -5.50 12.65 0.88
N GLU A 234 -5.28 13.08 2.10
CA GLU A 234 -4.54 14.29 2.43
C GLU A 234 -3.04 14.03 2.39
N ARG A 235 -2.27 15.05 1.99
CA ARG A 235 -0.81 14.97 2.00
C ARG A 235 -0.30 15.10 3.44
N ILE A 236 0.43 14.10 3.90
CA ILE A 236 1.12 14.07 5.20
C ILE A 236 2.60 14.43 5.06
N ILE A 237 3.25 13.95 3.98
CA ILE A 237 4.66 14.24 3.65
C ILE A 237 4.73 14.63 2.17
N GLY A 238 5.55 15.64 1.82
CA GLY A 238 5.86 16.05 0.45
C GLY A 238 5.88 17.56 0.24
#